data_AF-A0A945XEG2-F1
#
_entry.id   AF-A0A945XEG2-F1
#
_cell.length_a   1.000
_cell.length_b   1.000
_cell.length_c   1.000
_cell.angle_alpha   90.00
_cell.angle_beta   90.00
_cell.angle_gamma   90.00
#
_symmetry.space_group_name_H-M   'P 1'
#
loop_
_entity.id
_entity.type
_entity.pdbx_description
1 polymer ?
#
loop_
_entity_poly.entity_id
_entity_poly.type
_entity_poly.pdbx_seq_one_letter_code
_entity_poly.pdbx_strand_id
1 'polypeptide(L)'
;MTDQKPINPPFRAEHIGSLLRPQELIDARLDWQAGDIDAEELHELEDLAIRDVVRLQEDVGLEVITDGEFRRGTYFSHFFEKIGGLQFDRNAEQGWDYTNASGETVGAARVRIASRVNWTRP
;
A
#
# COMPACT_ATOMS: atom_id res chain seq x y z
N MET A 1 17.06 -22.28 31.55
CA MET A 1 17.03 -20.80 31.57
C MET A 1 18.17 -20.35 30.68
N THR A 2 17.86 -19.97 29.44
CA THR A 2 18.88 -19.55 28.47
C THR A 2 19.41 -18.18 28.86
N ASP A 3 20.70 -18.12 29.13
CA ASP A 3 21.49 -16.92 29.37
C ASP A 3 21.49 -16.05 28.11
N GLN A 4 20.50 -15.17 27.95
CA GLN A 4 20.50 -14.18 26.88
C GLN A 4 21.46 -13.05 27.25
N LYS A 5 22.57 -13.00 26.51
CA LYS A 5 23.55 -11.92 26.56
C LYS A 5 22.85 -10.55 26.40
N PRO A 6 23.15 -9.55 27.24
CA PRO A 6 22.51 -8.24 27.13
C PRO A 6 22.86 -7.60 25.78
N ILE A 7 21.83 -7.22 25.03
CA ILE A 7 21.98 -6.44 23.80
C ILE A 7 22.25 -5.00 24.25
N ASN A 8 23.40 -4.45 23.89
CA ASN A 8 23.80 -3.11 24.32
C ASN A 8 23.51 -2.08 23.21
N PRO A 9 23.04 -0.86 23.56
CA PRO A 9 22.68 0.21 22.63
C PRO A 9 23.85 0.71 21.76
N PRO A 10 23.56 1.45 20.66
CA PRO A 10 22.26 2.00 20.30
C PRO A 10 21.32 1.00 19.61
N PHE A 11 20.07 0.98 20.05
CA PHE A 11 18.99 0.30 19.35
C PHE A 11 18.39 1.24 18.31
N ARG A 12 17.98 0.68 17.17
CA ARG A 12 17.35 1.41 16.08
C ARG A 12 16.00 0.79 15.78
N ALA A 13 14.95 1.60 15.80
CA ALA A 13 13.61 1.24 15.37
C ALA A 13 13.23 2.16 14.23
N GLU A 14 12.71 1.59 13.15
CA GLU A 14 12.31 2.34 11.96
C GLU A 14 10.92 1.93 11.53
N HIS A 15 10.26 2.85 10.84
CA HIS A 15 9.05 2.55 10.12
C HIS A 15 9.37 1.79 8.82
N ILE A 16 8.54 0.83 8.43
CA ILE A 16 8.88 -0.12 7.35
C ILE A 16 8.16 0.12 6.03
N GLY A 17 7.14 0.98 5.97
CA GLY A 17 6.36 1.17 4.75
C GLY A 17 5.11 2.01 4.93
N SER A 18 3.97 1.33 5.02
CA SER A 18 2.61 1.92 4.99
C SER A 18 2.33 2.90 6.12
N LEU A 19 1.88 4.10 5.79
CA LEU A 19 1.30 5.04 6.75
C LEU A 19 -0.21 5.21 6.47
N LEU A 20 -0.93 5.81 7.41
CA LEU A 20 -2.35 6.08 7.22
C LEU A 20 -2.52 7.10 6.08
N ARG A 21 -3.38 6.78 5.12
CA ARG A 21 -3.67 7.69 4.00
C ARG A 21 -4.49 8.88 4.50
N PRO A 22 -4.15 10.12 4.11
CA PRO A 22 -4.98 11.27 4.38
C PRO A 22 -6.33 11.14 3.67
N GLN A 23 -7.36 11.78 4.21
CA GLN A 23 -8.72 11.68 3.67
C GLN A 23 -8.79 12.18 2.23
N GLU A 24 -8.05 13.24 1.92
CA GLU A 24 -7.94 13.85 0.61
C GLU A 24 -7.44 12.87 -0.44
N LEU A 25 -6.48 12.00 -0.09
CA LEU A 25 -5.98 10.95 -0.99
C LEU A 25 -6.99 9.81 -1.15
N ILE A 26 -7.77 9.50 -0.11
CA ILE A 26 -8.84 8.52 -0.20
C ILE A 26 -9.91 9.01 -1.17
N ASP A 27 -10.35 10.27 -1.02
CA ASP A 27 -11.37 10.89 -1.85
C ASP A 27 -10.91 10.99 -3.31
N ALA A 28 -9.68 11.47 -3.56
CA ALA A 28 -9.09 11.52 -4.91
C ALA A 28 -9.11 10.16 -5.62
N ARG A 29 -8.87 9.07 -4.88
CA ARG A 29 -8.91 7.71 -5.44
C ARG A 29 -10.33 7.26 -5.77
N LEU A 30 -11.31 7.70 -5.00
CA LEU A 30 -12.72 7.44 -5.30
C LEU A 30 -13.15 8.21 -6.54
N ASP A 31 -12.77 9.48 -6.65
CA ASP A 31 -13.05 10.34 -7.80
C ASP A 31 -12.41 9.79 -9.08
N TRP A 32 -11.15 9.34 -9.01
CA TRP A 32 -10.48 8.68 -10.14
C TRP A 32 -11.17 7.38 -10.57
N GLN A 33 -11.65 6.59 -9.61
CA GLN A 33 -12.43 5.37 -9.90
C GLN A 33 -13.80 5.66 -10.50
N ALA A 34 -14.42 6.79 -10.12
CA ALA A 34 -15.66 7.29 -10.71
C ALA A 34 -15.44 7.92 -12.10
N GLY A 35 -14.19 8.29 -12.44
CA GLY A 35 -13.83 8.96 -13.68
C GLY A 35 -14.01 10.49 -13.63
N ASP A 36 -14.10 11.05 -12.43
CA ASP A 36 -14.28 12.48 -12.18
C ASP A 36 -12.98 13.29 -12.29
N ILE A 37 -11.84 12.63 -12.00
CA ILE A 37 -10.49 13.16 -12.24
C ILE A 37 -9.70 12.21 -13.13
N ASP A 38 -8.73 12.76 -13.87
CA ASP A 38 -7.85 11.94 -14.70
C ASP A 38 -6.65 11.35 -13.91
N ALA A 39 -5.83 10.57 -14.61
CA ALA A 39 -4.68 9.91 -13.99
C ALA A 39 -3.56 10.88 -13.59
N GLU A 40 -3.45 12.03 -14.26
CA GLU A 40 -2.44 13.04 -13.95
C GLU A 40 -2.86 13.82 -12.70
N GLU A 41 -4.14 14.21 -12.61
CA GLU A 41 -4.70 14.84 -11.41
C GLU A 41 -4.56 13.95 -10.17
N LEU A 42 -4.85 12.64 -10.28
CA LEU A 42 -4.59 11.70 -9.19
C LEU A 42 -3.10 11.65 -8.83
N HIS A 43 -2.21 11.67 -9.83
CA HIS A 43 -0.77 11.64 -9.61
C HIS A 43 -0.28 12.84 -8.81
N GLU A 44 -0.76 14.04 -9.13
CA GLU A 44 -0.42 15.28 -8.43
C GLU A 44 -0.88 15.26 -6.96
N LEU A 45 -2.08 14.73 -6.70
CA LEU A 45 -2.62 14.58 -5.34
C LEU A 45 -1.86 13.52 -4.53
N GLU A 46 -1.47 12.41 -5.17
CA GLU A 46 -0.57 11.42 -4.56
C GLU A 46 0.78 12.03 -4.21
N ASP A 47 1.34 12.85 -5.10
CA ASP A 47 2.59 13.58 -4.91
C ASP A 47 2.54 14.55 -3.73
N LEU A 48 1.44 15.29 -3.59
CA LEU A 48 1.21 16.19 -2.46
C LEU A 48 1.18 15.40 -1.14
N ALA A 49 0.37 14.33 -1.09
CA ALA A 49 0.27 13.49 0.10
C ALA A 49 1.62 12.84 0.49
N ILE A 50 2.43 12.46 -0.49
CA ILE A 50 3.78 11.91 -0.25
C ILE A 50 4.72 12.98 0.32
N ARG A 51 4.68 14.22 -0.20
CA ARG A 51 5.49 15.32 0.36
C ARG A 51 5.12 15.59 1.82
N ASP A 52 3.83 15.54 2.14
CA ASP A 52 3.34 15.75 3.51
C ASP A 52 3.77 14.63 4.45
N VAL A 53 3.70 13.37 4.00
CA VAL A 53 4.09 12.24 4.85
C VAL A 53 5.61 12.12 5.01
N VAL A 54 6.39 12.54 4.02
CA VAL A 54 7.85 12.68 4.14
C VAL A 54 8.18 13.70 5.23
N ARG A 55 7.59 14.90 5.13
CA ARG A 55 7.80 15.97 6.12
C ARG A 55 7.38 15.55 7.53
N LEU A 56 6.26 14.83 7.68
CA LEU A 56 5.84 14.28 8.98
C LEU A 56 6.93 13.38 9.59
N GLN A 57 7.51 12.49 8.79
CA GLN A 57 8.54 11.56 9.24
C GLN A 57 9.84 12.31 9.62
N GLU A 58 10.21 13.33 8.84
CA GLU A 58 11.35 14.21 9.16
C GLU A 58 11.13 14.98 10.48
N ASP A 59 9.92 15.54 10.67
CA ASP A 59 9.56 16.34 11.85
C ASP A 59 9.60 15.51 13.15
N VAL A 60 9.28 14.22 13.08
CA VAL A 60 9.37 13.31 14.24
C VAL A 60 10.76 12.67 14.39
N GLY A 61 11.71 13.00 13.51
CA GLY A 61 13.10 12.57 13.59
C GLY A 61 13.37 11.15 13.11
N LEU A 62 12.55 10.61 12.19
CA LEU A 62 12.88 9.33 11.55
C LEU A 62 14.08 9.50 10.60
N GLU A 63 15.01 8.56 10.66
CA GLU A 63 16.20 8.55 9.78
C GLU A 63 15.97 7.79 8.48
N VAL A 64 15.02 6.84 8.46
CA VAL A 64 14.54 6.19 7.24
C VAL A 64 13.12 6.62 6.94
N ILE A 65 12.96 7.16 5.74
CA ILE A 65 11.70 7.72 5.24
C ILE A 65 11.10 6.77 4.21
N THR A 66 9.79 6.57 4.28
CA THR A 66 8.99 5.88 3.27
C THR A 66 8.00 6.84 2.61
N ASP A 67 7.45 6.48 1.45
CA ASP A 67 6.37 7.23 0.78
C ASP A 67 4.98 6.92 1.37
N GLY A 68 4.93 6.25 2.52
CA GLY A 68 3.69 5.77 3.14
C GLY A 68 2.95 4.70 2.33
N GLU A 69 3.51 4.20 1.23
CA GLU A 69 2.83 3.34 0.24
C GLU A 69 1.58 3.98 -0.39
N PHE A 70 1.58 5.31 -0.50
CA PHE A 70 0.39 6.06 -0.88
C PHE A 70 -0.09 5.77 -2.29
N ARG A 71 0.82 5.44 -3.22
CA ARG A 71 0.48 5.04 -4.60
C ARG A 71 0.00 3.60 -4.74
N ARG A 72 0.09 2.78 -3.68
CA ARG A 72 -0.31 1.36 -3.75
C ARG A 72 -1.76 1.17 -3.33
N GLY A 73 -2.45 0.22 -3.98
CA GLY A 73 -3.77 -0.26 -3.53
C GLY A 73 -3.63 -1.30 -2.42
N THR A 74 -2.79 -2.33 -2.66
CA THR A 74 -2.39 -3.32 -1.65
C THR A 74 -0.88 -3.51 -1.68
N TYR A 75 -0.30 -4.10 -0.62
CA TYR A 75 1.15 -4.27 -0.51
C TYR A 75 1.78 -5.12 -1.63
N PHE A 76 0.98 -5.92 -2.33
CA PHE A 76 1.43 -6.78 -3.43
C PHE A 76 0.88 -6.38 -4.81
N SER A 77 -0.09 -5.46 -4.89
CA SER A 77 -0.84 -5.25 -6.14
C SER A 77 0.10 -4.87 -7.30
N HIS A 78 1.00 -3.93 -7.04
CA HIS A 78 1.92 -3.38 -8.04
C HIS A 78 2.84 -4.44 -8.67
N PHE A 79 3.20 -5.49 -7.93
CA PHE A 79 4.04 -6.57 -8.46
C PHE A 79 3.26 -7.43 -9.45
N PHE A 80 2.06 -7.86 -9.08
CA PHE A 80 1.28 -8.77 -9.92
C PHE A 80 0.60 -8.08 -11.10
N GLU A 81 0.26 -6.80 -11.00
CA GLU A 81 -0.23 -5.99 -12.13
C GLU A 81 0.76 -5.94 -13.30
N LYS A 82 2.05 -6.16 -13.04
CA LYS A 82 3.11 -6.19 -14.06
C LYS A 82 3.40 -7.58 -14.63
N ILE A 83 2.70 -8.62 -14.16
CA ILE A 83 2.92 -9.99 -14.61
C ILE A 83 1.74 -10.46 -15.45
N GLY A 84 1.99 -10.70 -16.73
CA GLY A 84 1.01 -11.27 -17.64
C GLY A 84 0.61 -12.69 -17.25
N GLY A 85 -0.66 -13.00 -17.52
CA GLY A 85 -1.25 -14.28 -17.15
C GLY A 85 -1.76 -14.34 -15.71
N LEU A 86 -1.60 -13.28 -14.92
CA LEU A 86 -2.20 -13.13 -13.60
C LEU A 86 -3.40 -12.17 -13.67
N GLN A 87 -4.42 -12.45 -12.85
CA GLN A 87 -5.60 -11.58 -12.70
C GLN A 87 -5.96 -11.42 -11.24
N PHE A 88 -6.41 -10.22 -10.86
CA PHE A 88 -6.98 -9.95 -9.55
C PHE A 88 -8.44 -10.36 -9.53
N ASP A 89 -8.75 -11.38 -8.73
CA ASP A 89 -10.10 -11.75 -8.36
C ASP A 89 -10.48 -10.99 -7.09
N ARG A 90 -11.28 -9.93 -7.25
CA ARG A 90 -11.78 -9.11 -6.14
C ARG A 90 -13.03 -9.71 -5.48
N ASN A 91 -13.54 -10.84 -6.00
CA ASN A 91 -14.77 -11.49 -5.54
C ASN A 91 -14.51 -12.93 -5.04
N ALA A 92 -13.26 -13.30 -4.77
CA ALA A 92 -12.92 -14.66 -4.38
C ALA A 92 -13.57 -15.04 -3.04
N GLU A 93 -14.48 -16.02 -3.06
CA GLU A 93 -15.29 -16.49 -1.91
C GLU A 93 -14.49 -17.14 -0.76
N GLN A 94 -13.18 -17.27 -0.89
CA GLN A 94 -12.30 -17.72 0.18
C GLN A 94 -11.13 -16.74 0.21
N GLY A 95 -10.80 -16.16 1.36
CA GLY A 95 -9.88 -15.02 1.44
C GLY A 95 -9.38 -14.72 2.86
N TRP A 96 -8.47 -13.75 2.97
CA TRP A 96 -8.25 -13.03 4.23
C TRP A 96 -9.37 -12.00 4.32
N ASP A 97 -10.39 -12.32 5.09
CA ASP A 97 -11.48 -11.40 5.34
C ASP A 97 -11.01 -10.34 6.33
N TYR A 98 -11.35 -9.07 6.07
CA TYR A 98 -11.11 -8.01 7.05
C TYR A 98 -12.38 -7.20 7.26
N THR A 99 -12.54 -6.70 8.49
CA THR A 99 -13.60 -5.77 8.83
C THR A 99 -13.14 -4.36 8.49
N ASN A 100 -13.87 -3.69 7.58
CA ASN A 100 -13.59 -2.30 7.26
C ASN A 100 -14.11 -1.36 8.37
N ALA A 101 -13.86 -0.06 8.24
CA ALA A 101 -14.27 0.92 9.24
C ALA A 101 -15.80 1.01 9.46
N SER A 102 -16.62 0.62 8.46
CA SER A 102 -18.08 0.53 8.57
C SER A 102 -18.57 -0.76 9.23
N GLY A 103 -17.68 -1.69 9.59
CA GLY A 103 -18.04 -2.96 10.21
C GLY A 103 -18.41 -4.06 9.21
N GLU A 104 -18.26 -3.82 7.91
CA GLU A 104 -18.53 -4.79 6.86
C GLU A 104 -17.32 -5.71 6.68
N THR A 105 -17.60 -7.00 6.49
CA THR A 105 -16.58 -7.97 6.09
C THR A 105 -16.31 -7.84 4.61
N VAL A 106 -15.08 -7.48 4.26
CA VAL A 106 -14.62 -7.35 2.88
C VAL A 106 -13.62 -8.45 2.57
N GLY A 107 -13.84 -9.17 1.48
CA GLY A 107 -12.88 -10.17 0.99
C GLY A 107 -11.67 -9.49 0.37
N ALA A 108 -10.46 -9.89 0.77
CA ALA A 108 -9.25 -9.40 0.13
C ALA A 108 -9.12 -9.91 -1.32
N ALA A 109 -8.68 -9.04 -2.22
CA ALA A 109 -8.40 -9.40 -3.61
C ALA A 109 -7.34 -10.51 -3.69
N ARG A 110 -7.62 -11.56 -4.47
CA ARG A 110 -6.67 -12.66 -4.74
C ARG A 110 -6.08 -12.56 -6.12
N VAL A 111 -4.86 -13.09 -6.27
CA VAL A 111 -4.23 -13.24 -7.59
C VAL A 111 -4.42 -14.68 -8.05
N ARG A 112 -5.01 -14.87 -9.23
CA ARG A 112 -5.15 -16.19 -9.88
C ARG A 112 -4.38 -16.24 -11.19
N ILE A 113 -3.91 -17.45 -11.54
CA ILE A 113 -3.31 -17.72 -12.84
C ILE A 113 -4.45 -17.87 -13.86
N ALA A 114 -4.61 -16.88 -14.74
CA ALA A 114 -5.61 -16.88 -15.78
C ALA A 114 -5.09 -17.47 -17.11
N SER A 115 -3.77 -17.40 -17.34
CA SER A 115 -3.12 -17.98 -18.53
C SER A 115 -1.61 -18.16 -18.29
N ARG A 116 -0.85 -18.49 -19.35
CA ARG A 116 0.59 -18.70 -19.26
C ARG A 116 1.29 -17.46 -18.69
N VAL A 117 1.94 -17.63 -17.55
CA VAL A 117 2.68 -16.55 -16.87
C VAL A 117 3.82 -16.06 -17.75
N ASN A 118 3.90 -14.73 -17.92
CA ASN A 118 4.96 -14.06 -18.67
C ASN A 118 5.21 -12.67 -18.12
N TRP A 119 6.43 -12.16 -18.26
CA TRP A 119 6.77 -10.78 -17.96
C TRP A 119 6.23 -9.89 -19.07
N THR A 120 5.26 -9.02 -18.77
CA THR A 120 4.65 -8.15 -19.78
C THR A 120 5.30 -6.78 -19.84
N ARG A 121 5.94 -6.33 -18.76
CA ARG A 121 6.68 -5.07 -18.68
C ARG A 121 7.91 -5.24 -17.77
N PRO A 122 9.08 -4.71 -18.13
CA PRO A 122 10.26 -4.70 -17.26
C PRO A 122 10.08 -3.82 -16.02
#